data_AF-A0A9X1YFY1-F1
#
_entry.id   AF-A0A9X1YFY1-F1
#
_cell.length_a   1.000
_cell.length_b   1.000
_cell.length_c   1.000
_cell.angle_alpha   90.00
_cell.angle_beta   90.00
_cell.angle_gamma   90.00
#
_symmetry.space_group_name_H-M   'P 1'
#
loop_
_entity.id
_entity.type
_entity.pdbx_description
1 polymer ?
#
loop_
_entity_poly.entity_id
_entity_poly.type
_entity_poly.pdbx_seq_one_letter_code
_entity_poly.pdbx_strand_id
1 'polypeptide(L)'
;SRAAFAISSAPVDSRHPTAVAQCWGLARLVVAGLLTESEVIRTVEGALQQAGKPEGEGEAIARWAVSQRTDAGNLRAEGAR
;
A
#
# COMPACT_ATOMS: atom_id res chain seq x y z
N SER A 1 6.36 7.17 9.27
CA SER A 1 6.61 6.36 8.05
C SER A 1 6.92 7.28 6.87
N ARG A 2 7.95 6.98 6.07
CA ARG A 2 8.28 7.77 4.85
C ARG A 2 7.12 7.77 3.84
N ALA A 3 6.42 6.65 3.70
CA ALA A 3 5.24 6.53 2.84
C ALA A 3 4.11 7.46 3.31
N ALA A 4 3.81 7.46 4.60
CA ALA A 4 2.77 8.33 5.17
C ALA A 4 3.08 9.82 4.92
N PHE A 5 4.33 10.22 5.12
CA PHE A 5 4.77 11.59 4.83
C PHE A 5 4.63 11.94 3.35
N ALA A 6 5.03 11.06 2.44
CA ALA A 6 4.89 11.28 1.00
C ALA A 6 3.43 11.43 0.58
N ILE A 7 2.52 10.65 1.17
CA ILE A 7 1.08 10.73 0.89
C ILE A 7 0.48 12.04 1.42
N SER A 8 0.75 12.38 2.69
CA SER A 8 0.14 13.56 3.32
C SER A 8 0.66 14.88 2.75
N SER A 9 1.90 14.91 2.27
CA SER A 9 2.51 16.07 1.61
C SER A 9 2.22 16.18 0.11
N ALA A 10 1.57 15.18 -0.49
CA ALA A 10 1.25 15.22 -1.92
C ALA A 10 0.24 16.36 -2.23
N PRO A 11 0.38 17.01 -3.42
CA PRO A 11 -0.65 17.91 -3.93
C PRO A 11 -2.02 17.25 -3.90
N VAL A 12 -3.08 18.05 -3.67
CA VAL A 12 -4.47 17.54 -3.49
C VAL A 12 -4.84 16.52 -4.56
N ASP A 13 -4.60 16.84 -5.83
CA ASP A 13 -4.95 16.00 -6.98
C ASP A 13 -4.03 14.78 -7.16
N SER A 14 -2.95 14.68 -6.40
CA SER A 14 -1.93 13.63 -6.50
C SER A 14 -1.90 12.69 -5.29
N ARG A 15 -2.75 12.88 -4.28
CA ARG A 15 -2.77 12.06 -3.04
C ARG A 15 -3.11 10.60 -3.29
N HIS A 16 -4.15 10.34 -4.08
CA HIS A 16 -4.53 8.98 -4.47
C HIS A 16 -3.43 8.26 -5.28
N PRO A 17 -2.94 8.80 -6.42
CA PRO A 17 -1.89 8.11 -7.18
C PRO A 17 -0.59 7.97 -6.38
N THR A 18 -0.26 8.91 -5.49
CA THR A 18 0.87 8.77 -4.57
C THR A 18 0.67 7.61 -3.60
N ALA A 19 -0.51 7.49 -2.99
CA ALA A 19 -0.82 6.38 -2.10
C ALA A 19 -0.72 5.03 -2.81
N VAL A 20 -1.27 4.91 -4.03
CA VAL A 20 -1.13 3.71 -4.89
C VAL A 20 0.35 3.37 -5.12
N ALA A 21 1.17 4.36 -5.49
CA ALA A 21 2.59 4.15 -5.74
C ALA A 21 3.37 3.72 -4.47
N GLN A 22 3.07 4.30 -3.31
CA GLN A 22 3.69 3.90 -2.05
C GLN A 22 3.27 2.48 -1.62
N CYS A 23 1.98 2.14 -1.79
CA CYS A 23 1.45 0.81 -1.47
C CYS A 23 2.12 -0.30 -2.27
N TRP A 24 2.53 -0.05 -3.51
CA TRP A 24 3.30 -1.03 -4.29
C TRP A 24 4.64 -1.41 -3.64
N GLY A 25 5.30 -0.46 -2.98
CA GLY A 25 6.53 -0.71 -2.24
C GLY A 25 6.27 -1.43 -0.92
N LEU A 26 5.25 -0.99 -0.17
CA LEU A 26 4.86 -1.60 1.11
C LEU A 26 4.38 -3.04 0.94
N ALA A 27 3.65 -3.36 -0.12
CA ALA A 27 3.21 -4.73 -0.40
C ALA A 27 4.37 -5.71 -0.59
N ARG A 28 5.54 -5.26 -1.08
CA ARG A 28 6.74 -6.11 -1.16
C ARG A 28 7.30 -6.44 0.22
N LEU A 29 7.20 -5.51 1.17
CA LEU A 29 7.63 -5.74 2.55
C LEU A 29 6.68 -6.71 3.26
N VAL A 30 5.39 -6.69 2.91
CA VAL A 30 4.42 -7.69 3.40
C VAL A 30 4.77 -9.09 2.90
N VAL A 31 5.03 -9.25 1.60
CA VAL A 31 5.47 -10.55 1.04
C VAL A 31 6.77 -11.04 1.68
N ALA A 32 7.68 -10.13 2.04
CA ALA A 32 8.93 -10.48 2.73
C ALA A 32 8.76 -10.76 4.23
N GLY A 33 7.54 -10.67 4.80
CA GLY A 33 7.27 -10.86 6.22
C GLY A 33 7.81 -9.75 7.13
N LEU A 34 8.19 -8.60 6.55
CA LEU A 34 8.73 -7.45 7.28
C LEU A 34 7.65 -6.49 7.78
N LEU A 35 6.46 -6.55 7.17
CA LEU A 35 5.27 -5.82 7.59
C LEU A 35 4.05 -6.74 7.51
N THR A 36 3.04 -6.44 8.31
CA THR A 36 1.71 -7.03 8.19
C THR A 36 0.82 -6.17 7.29
N GLU A 37 -0.19 -6.78 6.68
CA GLU A 37 -1.21 -6.05 5.92
C GLU A 37 -1.88 -4.96 6.77
N SER A 38 -2.21 -5.28 8.03
CA SER A 38 -2.81 -4.33 8.98
C SER A 38 -1.91 -3.12 9.28
N GLU A 39 -0.59 -3.27 9.29
CA GLU A 39 0.34 -2.14 9.44
C GLU A 39 0.36 -1.25 8.21
N VAL A 40 0.26 -1.84 7.01
CA VAL A 40 0.15 -1.07 5.76
C VAL A 40 -1.17 -0.31 5.72
N ILE A 41 -2.30 -0.97 6.04
CA ILE A 41 -3.63 -0.33 6.11
C ILE A 41 -3.59 0.87 7.06
N ARG A 42 -3.17 0.68 8.33
CA ARG A 42 -3.10 1.78 9.31
C ARG A 42 -2.24 2.94 8.84
N THR A 43 -1.11 2.65 8.19
CA THR A 43 -0.18 3.67 7.68
C THR A 43 -0.80 4.50 6.56
N VAL A 44 -1.47 3.85 5.61
CA VAL A 44 -1.97 4.49 4.39
C VAL A 44 -3.30 5.19 4.66
N GLU A 45 -4.19 4.55 5.40
CA GLU A 45 -5.47 5.13 5.83
C GLU A 45 -5.23 6.39 6.66
N GLY A 46 -4.38 6.32 7.68
CA GLY A 46 -4.06 7.50 8.50
C GLY A 46 -3.43 8.63 7.69
N ALA A 47 -2.59 8.31 6.68
CA ALA A 47 -1.99 9.33 5.84
C ALA A 47 -2.99 10.00 4.89
N LEU A 48 -3.94 9.23 4.33
CA LEU A 48 -4.98 9.76 3.45
C LEU A 48 -6.01 10.57 4.24
N GLN A 49 -6.42 10.12 5.42
CA GLN A 49 -7.31 10.89 6.31
C GLN A 49 -6.66 12.22 6.73
N GLN A 50 -5.37 12.21 7.10
CA GLN A 50 -4.63 13.45 7.37
C GLN A 50 -4.55 14.37 6.15
N ALA A 51 -4.58 13.80 4.95
CA ALA A 51 -4.64 14.51 3.69
C ALA A 51 -6.09 14.85 3.26
N GLY A 52 -7.09 14.74 4.15
CA GLY A 52 -8.47 15.11 3.89
C GLY A 52 -9.22 14.21 2.90
N LYS A 53 -8.73 12.98 2.67
CA LYS A 53 -9.40 12.00 1.81
C LYS A 53 -10.42 11.18 2.62
N PRO A 54 -11.45 10.62 1.97
CA PRO A 54 -12.48 9.83 2.65
C PRO A 54 -11.92 8.63 3.40
N GLU A 55 -12.59 8.29 4.50
CA GLU A 55 -12.31 7.07 5.24
C GLU A 55 -12.51 5.82 4.37
N GLY A 56 -11.63 4.83 4.54
CA GLY A 56 -11.66 3.54 3.87
C GLY A 56 -10.94 3.51 2.51
N GLU A 57 -10.55 4.67 1.96
CA GLU A 57 -9.80 4.72 0.70
C GLU A 57 -8.41 4.10 0.85
N GLY A 58 -7.72 4.36 1.96
CA GLY A 58 -6.39 3.81 2.20
C GLY A 58 -6.41 2.32 2.48
N GLU A 59 -7.41 1.84 3.21
CA GLU A 59 -7.68 0.42 3.38
C GLU A 59 -7.89 -0.29 2.04
N ALA A 60 -8.74 0.27 1.16
CA ALA A 60 -9.02 -0.31 -0.15
C ALA A 60 -7.73 -0.40 -1.01
N ILE A 61 -6.93 0.67 -1.06
CA ILE A 61 -5.68 0.70 -1.82
C ILE A 61 -4.67 -0.30 -1.24
N ALA A 62 -4.52 -0.36 0.09
CA ALA A 62 -3.60 -1.27 0.75
C ALA A 62 -3.95 -2.74 0.49
N ARG A 63 -5.22 -3.13 0.67
CA ARG A 63 -5.70 -4.49 0.38
C ARG A 63 -5.47 -4.89 -1.07
N TRP A 64 -5.84 -4.02 -2.00
CA TRP A 64 -5.61 -4.25 -3.42
C TRP A 64 -4.12 -4.45 -3.71
N ALA A 65 -3.24 -3.57 -3.22
CA ALA A 65 -1.80 -3.67 -3.50
C ALA A 65 -1.17 -4.95 -2.93
N VAL A 66 -1.61 -5.39 -1.75
CA VAL A 66 -1.15 -6.64 -1.13
C VAL A 66 -1.63 -7.84 -1.93
N SER A 67 -2.91 -7.90 -2.34
CA SER A 67 -3.43 -9.02 -3.13
C SER A 67 -2.70 -9.19 -4.45
N GLN A 68 -2.40 -8.10 -5.17
CA GLN A 68 -1.63 -8.15 -6.42
C GLN A 68 -0.23 -8.76 -6.26
N ARG A 69 0.39 -8.62 -5.08
CA ARG A 69 1.73 -9.15 -4.81
C ARG A 69 1.72 -10.58 -4.31
N THR A 70 0.69 -10.99 -3.58
CA THR A 70 0.48 -12.39 -3.20
C THR A 70 0.22 -13.25 -4.43
N ASP A 71 -0.62 -12.77 -5.37
CA ASP A 71 -0.89 -13.47 -6.63
C ASP A 71 0.37 -13.58 -7.50
N ALA A 72 1.17 -12.50 -7.60
CA ALA A 72 2.43 -12.52 -8.33
C ALA A 72 3.55 -13.33 -7.64
N GLY A 73 3.51 -13.44 -6.30
CA GLY A 73 4.41 -14.29 -5.53
C GLY A 73 4.13 -15.78 -5.76
N ASN A 74 2.87 -16.14 -6.01
CA ASN A 74 2.45 -17.49 -6.39
C ASN A 74 2.92 -17.89 -7.80
N LEU A 75 3.17 -16.94 -8.72
CA LEU A 75 3.72 -17.23 -10.05
C LEU A 75 5.20 -17.68 -10.04
N ARG A 76 5.92 -17.59 -8.90
CA ARG A 76 7.29 -18.11 -8.77
C ARG A 76 7.37 -19.57 -8.30
N ALA A 77 6.25 -20.22 -8.00
CA ALA A 77 6.22 -21.63 -7.62
C ALA A 77 6.05 -22.61 -8.80
N GLU A 78 5.76 -22.13 -10.02
CA GLU A 78 5.52 -22.98 -11.21
C GLU A 78 6.63 -22.92 -12.27
N GLY A 79 7.86 -22.58 -11.87
CA GLY A 79 9.01 -22.44 -12.77
C GLY A 79 10.20 -23.36 -12.49
N ALA A 80 10.04 -24.38 -11.63
CA ALA A 80 11.08 -25.37 -11.36
C ALA A 80 10.55 -26.76 -11.74
N ARG A 81 10.72 -27.13 -13.01
CA ARG A 81 10.75 -28.52 -13.48
C ARG A 81 11.93 -28.68 -14.42
#